data_AF-N0BFU6-F1
#
_entry.id   AF-N0BFU6-F1
#
_cell.length_a   1.000
_cell.length_b   1.000
_cell.length_c   1.000
_cell.angle_alpha   90.00
_cell.angle_beta   90.00
_cell.angle_gamma   90.00
#
_symmetry.space_group_name_H-M   'P 1'
#
loop_
_entity.id
_entity.type
_entity.pdbx_description
1 polymer ?
#
loop_
_entity_poly.entity_id
_entity_poly.type
_entity_poly.pdbx_seq_one_letter_code
_entity_poly.pdbx_strand_id
1 'polypeptide(L)' 'MNRDEARKVLEVLAKADGGCEFCARELFNNFIQEFPEFSDLAKTVFKKKFNKDLDE' A
#
# COMPACT_ATOMS: atom_id res chain seq x y z
N MET A 1 1.23 -7.63 13.55
CA MET A 1 2.28 -7.13 12.65
C MET A 1 2.84 -5.84 13.22
N ASN A 2 4.15 -5.63 13.22
CA ASN A 2 4.74 -4.35 13.62
C ASN A 2 4.85 -3.39 12.41
N ARG A 3 5.19 -2.12 12.66
CA ARG A 3 5.27 -1.09 11.61
C ARG A 3 6.28 -1.41 10.50
N ASP A 4 7.40 -2.05 10.82
CA ASP A 4 8.42 -2.41 9.83
C ASP A 4 7.96 -3.57 8.93
N GLU A 5 7.33 -4.58 9.51
CA GLU A 5 6.71 -5.68 8.78
C GLU A 5 5.61 -5.18 7.82
N ALA A 6 4.73 -4.30 8.32
CA ALA A 6 3.66 -3.69 7.51
C ALA A 6 4.22 -2.94 6.30
N ARG A 7 5.29 -2.15 6.51
CA ARG A 7 5.99 -1.46 5.41
C ARG A 7 6.50 -2.44 4.36
N LYS A 8 7.15 -3.53 4.77
CA LYS A 8 7.69 -4.53 3.83
C LYS A 8 6.58 -5.20 3.03
N VAL A 9 5.45 -5.53 3.66
CA VAL A 9 4.28 -6.08 2.97
C VAL A 9 3.78 -5.10 1.92
N LEU A 10 3.56 -3.83 2.28
CA LEU A 10 3.12 -2.79 1.35
C LEU A 10 4.10 -2.61 0.17
N GLU A 11 5.42 -2.67 0.41
CA GLU A 11 6.44 -2.63 -0.64
C GLU A 11 6.40 -3.85 -1.58
N VAL A 12 5.95 -5.01 -1.10
CA VAL A 12 5.70 -6.20 -1.94
C VAL A 12 4.41 -6.03 -2.74
N LEU A 13 3.32 -5.58 -2.11
CA LEU A 13 2.03 -5.33 -2.79
C LEU A 13 2.19 -4.29 -3.91
N ALA A 14 3.05 -3.30 -3.72
CA ALA A 14 3.41 -2.28 -4.71
C ALA A 14 4.10 -2.82 -5.98
N LYS A 15 4.44 -4.11 -6.01
CA LYS A 15 5.01 -4.81 -7.18
C LYS A 15 3.99 -5.69 -7.89
N ALA A 16 2.73 -5.69 -7.46
CA ALA A 16 1.66 -6.47 -8.09
C ALA A 16 1.58 -6.19 -9.58
N ASP A 17 1.49 -7.27 -10.37
CA ASP A 17 1.43 -7.22 -11.84
C ASP A 17 2.49 -6.29 -12.47
N GLY A 18 3.75 -6.49 -12.09
CA GLY A 18 4.87 -5.67 -12.59
C GLY A 18 4.91 -4.24 -12.04
N GLY A 19 4.11 -3.93 -11.02
CA GLY A 19 3.93 -2.57 -10.50
C GLY A 19 2.77 -1.82 -11.15
N CYS A 20 1.72 -2.53 -11.58
CA CYS A 20 0.49 -1.91 -12.02
C CYS A 20 -0.13 -1.11 -10.86
N GLU A 21 -0.30 0.19 -11.06
CA GLU A 21 -0.82 1.12 -10.05
C GLU A 21 -2.22 0.72 -9.55
N PHE A 22 -3.12 0.35 -10.47
CA PHE A 22 -4.49 -0.05 -10.13
C PHE A 22 -4.52 -1.33 -9.30
N CYS A 23 -3.76 -2.35 -9.71
CA CYS A 23 -3.66 -3.61 -8.95
C CYS A 23 -3.05 -3.38 -7.56
N ALA A 24 -1.99 -2.57 -7.47
CA ALA A 24 -1.40 -2.21 -6.20
C ALA A 24 -2.38 -1.43 -5.31
N ARG A 25 -3.19 -0.52 -5.88
CA ARG A 25 -4.20 0.25 -5.14
C ARG A 25 -5.25 -0.66 -4.51
N GLU A 26 -5.80 -1.60 -5.26
CA GLU A 26 -6.79 -2.55 -4.72
C GLU A 26 -6.21 -3.35 -3.54
N LEU A 27 -4.96 -3.81 -3.67
CA LEU A 27 -4.29 -4.54 -2.60
C LEU A 27 -4.00 -3.66 -1.37
N PHE A 28 -3.64 -2.39 -1.56
CA PHE A 28 -3.45 -1.44 -0.47
C PHE A 28 -4.77 -1.16 0.25
N ASN A 29 -5.87 -1.01 -0.48
CA ASN A 29 -7.20 -0.81 0.11
C ASN A 29 -7.65 -2.03 0.92
N ASN A 30 -7.46 -3.24 0.40
CA ASN A 30 -7.73 -4.47 1.13
C ASN A 30 -6.84 -4.60 2.38
N PHE A 31 -5.57 -4.21 2.27
CA PHE A 31 -4.66 -4.20 3.43
C PHE A 31 -5.14 -3.22 4.52
N ILE A 32 -5.61 -2.04 4.17
CA ILE A 32 -6.12 -1.05 5.13
C ILE A 32 -7.43 -1.52 5.77
N GLN A 33 -8.29 -2.23 5.03
CA GLN A 33 -9.52 -2.79 5.58
C GLN A 33 -9.23 -3.83 6.68
N GLU A 34 -8.25 -4.70 6.46
CA GLU A 34 -7.84 -5.72 7.43
C GLU A 34 -6.96 -5.16 8.57
N PHE A 35 -6.16 -4.12 8.27
CA PHE A 35 -5.21 -3.52 9.22
C PHE A 35 -5.32 -1.98 9.23
N PRO A 36 -6.42 -1.41 9.75
CA PRO A 36 -6.70 0.01 9.68
C PRO A 36 -5.68 0.90 10.41
N GLU A 37 -4.97 0.36 11.41
CA GLU A 37 -3.91 1.07 12.14
C GLU A 37 -2.71 1.47 11.25
N PHE A 38 -2.58 0.89 10.05
CA PHE A 38 -1.52 1.19 9.10
C PHE A 38 -1.97 2.07 7.92
N SER A 39 -3.17 2.66 7.96
CA SER A 39 -3.70 3.51 6.88
C SER A 39 -2.73 4.61 6.44
N ASP A 40 -2.20 5.41 7.37
CA ASP A 40 -1.26 6.49 7.05
C ASP A 40 0.05 5.98 6.44
N LEU A 41 0.51 4.81 6.90
CA LEU A 41 1.70 4.16 6.36
C LEU A 41 1.46 3.70 4.92
N ALA A 42 0.33 3.05 4.66
CA ALA A 42 -0.08 2.61 3.33
C ALA A 42 -0.18 3.79 2.35
N LYS A 43 -0.85 4.89 2.74
CA LYS A 43 -0.92 6.12 1.93
C LYS A 43 0.46 6.70 1.63
N THR A 44 1.34 6.74 2.64
CA THR A 44 2.72 7.23 2.47
C THR A 44 3.53 6.38 1.48
N VAL A 45 3.45 5.05 1.60
CA VAL A 45 4.18 4.13 0.71
C VAL A 45 3.63 4.21 -0.71
N PHE A 46 2.31 4.25 -0.88
CA PHE A 46 1.67 4.37 -2.19
C PHE A 46 2.08 5.65 -2.90
N LYS A 47 1.98 6.80 -2.21
CA LYS A 47 2.38 8.11 -2.73
C LYS A 47 3.85 8.14 -3.13
N LYS A 48 4.73 7.57 -2.32
CA LYS A 48 6.16 7.48 -2.64
C LYS A 48 6.42 6.62 -3.89
N LYS A 49 5.65 5.55 -4.10
CA LYS A 49 5.86 4.60 -5.20
C LYS A 49 5.28 5.10 -6.53
N PHE A 50 4.07 5.65 -6.51
CA PHE A 50 3.29 5.98 -7.70
C PHE A 50 3.13 7.49 -7.94
N ASN A 51 3.57 8.33 -7.00
CA ASN A 51 3.39 9.78 -7.04
C ASN A 51 1.92 10.21 -7.19
N LYS A 52 1.01 9.45 -6.57
CA LYS A 52 -0.43 9.70 -6.53
C LYS A 52 -0.99 9.39 -5.16
N ASP A 53 -2.10 10.00 -4.82
CA ASP A 53 -2.80 9.68 -3.59
C ASP A 53 -3.54 8.33 -3.74
N LEU A 54 -3.63 7.58 -2.64
CA LEU A 54 -4.30 6.28 -2.65
C LEU A 54 -5.81 6.42 -2.86
N ASP A 55 -6.36 7.56 -2.43
CA ASP A 55 -7.79 7.87 -2.42
C ASP A 55 -8.28 8.55 -3.73
N GLU A 56 -7.39 8.83 -4.70
CA GLU A 56 -7.69 9.49 -6.00
C GLU A 56 -7.75 8.51 -7.18
#